data_AF-A0A6V7GU43-F1
#
_entry.id   AF-A0A6V7GU43-F1
#
_cell.length_a   1.000
_cell.length_b   1.000
_cell.length_c   1.000
_cell.angle_alpha   90.00
_cell.angle_beta   90.00
_cell.angle_gamma   90.00
#
_symmetry.space_group_name_H-M   'P 1'
#
loop_
_entity.id
_entity.type
_entity.pdbx_description
1 polymer ?
#
loop_
_entity_poly.entity_id
_entity_poly.type
_entity_poly.pdbx_seq_one_letter_code
_entity_poly.pdbx_strand_id
1 'polypeptide(L)'
;KSESNATRVVLTNLELDAAGVYSCEVSADAPSFQTACVQGTMNVVELPSQGPSIHGLRRKYRIDDMLRLNCTSGRSKPAANLTWYINSRQPLKSHVRTYSPLDTNESEWQISQIGLQFLVTHEHFAEGKLKIRCSASIYDIYWQSTEVSTEEDRPRVIHYEPAATIVGINYLQPPPNFQTGQKKPDGQVGVK
;
A
#
# COMPACT_ATOMS: atom_id res chain seq x y z
N LYS A 1 10.75 -45.23 -16.06
CA LYS A 1 11.08 -45.78 -14.72
C LYS A 1 10.16 -45.09 -13.71
N SER A 2 9.46 -45.84 -12.87
CA SER A 2 8.72 -45.24 -11.74
C SER A 2 9.74 -44.68 -10.75
N GLU A 3 9.60 -43.40 -10.36
CA GLU A 3 10.43 -42.79 -9.31
C GLU A 3 9.98 -43.16 -7.89
N SER A 4 8.82 -43.82 -7.78
CA SER A 4 8.24 -44.27 -6.51
C SER A 4 8.80 -45.64 -6.07
N ASN A 5 8.92 -45.84 -4.76
CA ASN A 5 9.35 -47.09 -4.12
C ASN A 5 8.52 -47.37 -2.84
N ALA A 6 8.93 -48.36 -2.03
CA ALA A 6 8.20 -48.78 -0.83
C ALA A 6 8.04 -47.69 0.26
N THR A 7 8.89 -46.66 0.27
CA THR A 7 8.87 -45.58 1.29
C THR A 7 8.67 -44.19 0.70
N ARG A 8 8.58 -44.07 -0.63
CA ARG A 8 8.50 -42.79 -1.33
C ARG A 8 7.50 -42.90 -2.48
N VAL A 9 6.52 -42.01 -2.47
CA VAL A 9 5.62 -41.79 -3.59
C VAL A 9 5.99 -40.47 -4.26
N VAL A 10 6.20 -40.49 -5.57
CA VAL A 10 6.39 -39.29 -6.38
C VAL A 10 5.11 -39.07 -7.19
N LEU A 11 4.51 -37.91 -7.01
CA LEU A 11 3.33 -37.47 -7.75
C LEU A 11 3.76 -36.38 -8.75
N THR A 12 3.29 -36.48 -9.99
CA THR A 12 3.58 -35.53 -11.06
C THR A 12 2.29 -35.04 -11.69
N ASN A 13 2.32 -33.84 -12.27
CA ASN A 13 1.16 -33.21 -12.92
C ASN A 13 -0.07 -33.15 -12.01
N LEU A 14 0.12 -32.57 -10.81
CA LEU A 14 -0.93 -32.45 -9.80
C LEU A 14 -1.92 -31.33 -10.16
N GLU A 15 -3.20 -31.61 -9.96
CA GLU A 15 -4.29 -30.65 -10.00
C GLU A 15 -4.77 -30.32 -8.57
N LEU A 16 -5.65 -29.32 -8.44
CA LEU A 16 -6.08 -28.81 -7.13
C LEU A 16 -6.90 -29.83 -6.32
N ASP A 17 -7.56 -30.76 -7.01
CA ASP A 17 -8.34 -31.86 -6.42
C ASP A 17 -7.48 -32.96 -5.78
N ALA A 18 -6.18 -33.01 -6.11
CA ALA A 18 -5.23 -33.91 -5.48
C ALA A 18 -4.86 -33.50 -4.05
N ALA A 19 -5.34 -32.35 -3.56
CA ALA A 19 -5.22 -31.97 -2.16
C ALA A 19 -6.01 -32.93 -1.27
N GLY A 20 -5.41 -33.39 -0.18
CA GLY A 20 -6.05 -34.37 0.70
C GLY A 20 -5.13 -35.01 1.71
N VAL A 21 -5.64 -36.01 2.42
CA VAL A 21 -4.88 -36.80 3.38
C VAL A 21 -4.31 -38.02 2.67
N TYR A 22 -2.98 -38.10 2.63
CA TYR A 22 -2.24 -39.22 2.10
C TYR A 22 -1.83 -40.13 3.25
N SER A 23 -1.97 -41.44 3.05
CA SER A 23 -1.63 -42.44 4.06
C SER A 23 -0.59 -43.41 3.55
N CYS A 24 0.32 -43.82 4.42
CA CYS A 24 1.26 -44.90 4.19
C CYS A 24 0.90 -46.04 5.14
N GLU A 25 0.64 -47.22 4.57
CA GLU A 25 0.21 -48.40 5.29
C GLU A 25 1.24 -49.53 5.13
N VAL A 26 1.57 -50.18 6.24
CA VAL A 26 2.42 -51.39 6.27
C VAL A 26 1.65 -52.48 7.00
N SER A 27 1.45 -53.62 6.33
CA SER A 27 0.70 -54.75 6.87
C SER A 27 1.59 -55.99 6.96
N ALA A 28 1.62 -56.62 8.13
CA ALA A 28 2.30 -57.89 8.37
C ALA A 28 1.43 -59.06 7.89
N ASP A 29 2.05 -60.06 7.27
CA ASP A 29 1.34 -61.25 6.79
C ASP A 29 0.98 -62.21 7.95
N ALA A 30 0.33 -63.33 7.62
CA ALA A 30 -0.02 -64.38 8.55
C ALA A 30 1.18 -64.79 9.45
N PRO A 31 0.94 -65.08 10.75
CA PRO A 31 -0.35 -65.23 11.41
C PRO A 31 -0.90 -63.95 12.09
N SER A 32 -0.15 -62.85 12.11
CA SER A 32 -0.46 -61.70 12.99
C SER A 32 -1.35 -60.62 12.38
N PHE A 33 -1.39 -60.47 11.05
CA PHE A 33 -2.22 -59.50 10.32
C PHE A 33 -2.25 -58.07 10.92
N GLN A 34 -1.11 -57.60 11.43
CA GLN A 34 -1.01 -56.27 12.03
C GLN A 34 -0.80 -55.22 10.95
N THR A 35 -1.56 -54.13 11.01
CA THR A 35 -1.45 -53.00 10.08
C THR A 35 -1.05 -51.75 10.84
N ALA A 36 0.03 -51.10 10.40
CA ALA A 36 0.43 -49.78 10.85
C ALA A 36 0.13 -48.75 9.75
N CYS A 37 -0.51 -47.65 10.12
CA CYS A 37 -0.86 -46.58 9.18
C CYS A 37 -0.39 -45.24 9.74
N VAL A 38 0.27 -44.44 8.90
CA VAL A 38 0.60 -43.04 9.19
C VAL A 38 0.00 -42.15 8.10
N GLN A 39 -0.38 -40.94 8.47
CA GLN A 39 -1.09 -40.01 7.60
C GLN A 39 -0.40 -38.65 7.55
N GLY A 40 -0.52 -37.96 6.41
CA GLY A 40 -0.08 -36.59 6.22
C GLY A 40 -1.02 -35.83 5.28
N THR A 41 -1.25 -34.54 5.56
CA THR A 41 -2.10 -33.69 4.73
C THR A 41 -1.25 -32.97 3.68
N MET A 42 -1.64 -33.12 2.42
CA MET A 42 -1.05 -32.40 1.30
C MET A 42 -2.02 -31.32 0.81
N ASN A 43 -1.54 -30.08 0.78
CA ASN A 43 -2.25 -28.97 0.14
C ASN A 43 -1.66 -28.72 -1.25
N VAL A 44 -2.52 -28.54 -2.25
CA VAL A 44 -2.13 -28.05 -3.57
C VAL A 44 -2.61 -26.61 -3.68
N VAL A 45 -1.74 -25.72 -4.14
CA VAL A 45 -2.06 -24.29 -4.25
C VAL A 45 -1.81 -23.76 -5.65
N GLU A 46 -2.59 -22.77 -6.03
CA GLU A 46 -2.33 -21.92 -7.18
C GLU A 46 -1.83 -20.56 -6.68
N LEU A 47 -0.59 -20.21 -7.02
CA LEU A 47 0.04 -18.98 -6.55
C LEU A 47 -0.31 -17.79 -7.45
N PRO A 48 -0.41 -16.56 -6.89
CA PRO A 48 -0.57 -15.37 -7.70
C PRO A 48 0.59 -15.17 -8.66
N SER A 49 0.27 -14.81 -9.91
CA SER A 49 1.28 -14.47 -10.93
C SER A 49 2.04 -13.16 -10.63
N GLN A 50 1.45 -12.28 -9.83
CA GLN A 50 2.01 -10.97 -9.47
C GLN A 50 1.77 -10.68 -7.98
N GLY A 51 2.57 -9.76 -7.43
CA GLY A 51 2.38 -9.26 -6.06
C GLY A 51 1.07 -8.46 -5.89
N PRO A 52 0.71 -8.13 -4.64
CA PRO A 52 -0.51 -7.38 -4.37
C PRO A 52 -0.47 -5.96 -4.95
N SER A 53 -1.60 -5.40 -5.37
CA SER A 53 -1.69 -4.05 -5.90
C SER A 53 -2.34 -3.09 -4.89
N ILE A 54 -1.74 -1.91 -4.71
CA ILE A 54 -2.27 -0.85 -3.83
C ILE A 54 -2.95 0.23 -4.67
N HIS A 55 -4.17 0.61 -4.28
CA HIS A 55 -4.99 1.60 -4.95
C HIS A 55 -5.47 2.69 -3.97
N GLY A 56 -5.72 3.90 -4.49
CA GLY A 56 -6.28 5.03 -3.74
C GLY A 56 -5.27 6.03 -3.16
N LEU A 57 -3.97 5.82 -3.38
CA LEU A 57 -2.93 6.70 -2.82
C LEU A 57 -2.85 8.04 -3.57
N ARG A 58 -2.95 9.14 -2.85
CA ARG A 58 -2.71 10.50 -3.37
C ARG A 58 -1.21 10.82 -3.34
N ARG A 59 -0.77 11.71 -4.23
CA ARG A 59 0.64 12.16 -4.32
C ARG A 59 1.14 12.87 -3.06
N LYS A 60 0.25 13.58 -2.37
CA LYS A 60 0.53 14.29 -1.11
C LYS A 60 -0.67 14.25 -0.18
N TYR A 61 -0.39 14.33 1.12
CA TYR A 61 -1.39 14.42 2.19
C TYR A 61 -1.03 15.52 3.18
N ARG A 62 -2.05 16.24 3.68
CA ARG A 62 -1.92 17.13 4.82
C ARG A 62 -2.14 16.36 6.12
N ILE A 63 -1.67 16.95 7.23
CA ILE A 63 -2.14 16.53 8.56
C ILE A 63 -3.66 16.70 8.61
N ASP A 64 -4.32 15.75 9.28
CA ASP A 64 -5.78 15.62 9.38
C ASP A 64 -6.49 15.26 8.06
N ASP A 65 -5.76 14.93 6.99
CA ASP A 65 -6.37 14.29 5.82
C ASP A 65 -6.76 12.85 6.16
N MET A 66 -7.91 12.41 5.66
CA MET A 66 -8.32 11.01 5.73
C MET A 66 -7.69 10.22 4.58
N LEU A 67 -6.83 9.26 4.90
CA LEU A 67 -6.26 8.31 3.95
C LEU A 67 -7.19 7.11 3.80
N ARG A 68 -7.45 6.69 2.56
CA ARG A 68 -8.25 5.50 2.22
C ARG A 68 -7.57 4.74 1.10
N LEU A 69 -7.12 3.52 1.38
CA LEU A 69 -6.45 2.66 0.42
C LEU A 69 -7.12 1.30 0.35
N ASN A 70 -7.03 0.66 -0.80
CA ASN A 70 -7.38 -0.74 -0.98
C ASN A 70 -6.17 -1.49 -1.50
N CYS A 71 -5.93 -2.68 -0.95
CA CYS A 71 -4.95 -3.62 -1.44
C CYS A 71 -5.69 -4.85 -1.95
N THR A 72 -5.36 -5.28 -3.17
CA THR A 72 -5.97 -6.43 -3.83
C THR A 72 -4.88 -7.44 -4.16
N SER A 73 -5.11 -8.73 -3.90
CA SER A 73 -4.20 -9.79 -4.32
C SER A 73 -4.40 -10.14 -5.81
N GLY A 74 -3.41 -10.80 -6.41
CA GLY A 74 -3.66 -11.57 -7.62
C GLY A 74 -4.59 -12.77 -7.35
N ARG A 75 -5.00 -13.44 -8.43
CA ARG A 75 -5.79 -14.68 -8.38
C ARG A 75 -4.96 -15.79 -7.73
N SER A 76 -5.53 -16.50 -6.76
CA SER A 76 -4.86 -17.64 -6.12
C SER A 76 -5.86 -18.60 -5.50
N LYS A 77 -5.40 -19.83 -5.22
CA LYS A 77 -6.15 -20.81 -4.43
C LYS A 77 -5.21 -21.44 -3.40
N PRO A 78 -5.44 -21.29 -2.09
CA PRO A 78 -6.50 -20.48 -1.47
C PRO A 78 -6.28 -18.97 -1.67
N ALA A 79 -7.25 -18.17 -1.23
CA ALA A 79 -7.14 -16.71 -1.19
C ALA A 79 -5.92 -16.28 -0.35
N ALA A 80 -5.11 -15.36 -0.88
CA ALA A 80 -3.92 -14.89 -0.18
C ALA A 80 -4.27 -14.09 1.09
N ASN A 81 -3.50 -14.29 2.16
CA ASN A 81 -3.58 -13.49 3.37
C ASN A 81 -2.88 -12.15 3.14
N LEU A 82 -3.65 -11.06 3.17
CA LEU A 82 -3.16 -9.71 2.99
C LEU A 82 -2.88 -9.03 4.34
N THR A 83 -1.80 -8.26 4.43
CA THR A 83 -1.44 -7.51 5.64
C THR A 83 -0.90 -6.11 5.27
N TRP A 84 -1.42 -5.09 5.95
CA TRP A 84 -0.94 -3.71 5.84
C TRP A 84 0.19 -3.39 6.82
N TYR A 85 1.06 -2.47 6.41
CA TYR A 85 2.09 -1.86 7.24
C TYR A 85 2.18 -0.36 6.92
N ILE A 86 2.30 0.45 7.96
CA ILE A 86 2.55 1.89 7.91
C ILE A 86 3.94 2.12 8.49
N ASN A 87 4.87 2.68 7.71
CA ASN A 87 6.27 2.88 8.12
C ASN A 87 6.88 1.64 8.80
N SER A 88 6.71 0.47 8.16
CA SER A 88 7.18 -0.84 8.63
C SER A 88 6.50 -1.40 9.89
N ARG A 89 5.47 -0.75 10.42
CA ARG A 89 4.69 -1.22 11.60
C ARG A 89 3.28 -1.63 11.19
N GLN A 90 2.70 -2.61 11.88
CA GLN A 90 1.31 -2.99 11.63
C GLN A 90 0.36 -1.89 12.18
N PRO A 91 -0.66 -1.50 11.42
CA PRO A 91 -1.66 -0.53 11.87
C PRO A 91 -2.56 -1.13 12.96
N LEU A 92 -3.32 -0.26 13.63
CA LEU A 92 -4.40 -0.68 14.52
C LEU A 92 -5.46 -1.46 13.73
N LYS A 93 -6.04 -2.49 14.36
CA LYS A 93 -7.12 -3.30 13.76
C LYS A 93 -8.32 -2.45 13.34
N SER A 94 -8.62 -1.37 14.06
CA SER A 94 -9.71 -0.43 13.73
C SER A 94 -9.49 0.33 12.42
N HIS A 95 -8.24 0.47 11.96
CA HIS A 95 -7.91 1.14 10.70
C HIS A 95 -7.98 0.19 9.51
N VAL A 96 -8.05 -1.13 9.75
CA VAL A 96 -8.04 -2.16 8.72
C VAL A 96 -9.43 -2.72 8.53
N ARG A 97 -9.88 -2.75 7.28
CA ARG A 97 -11.14 -3.39 6.90
C ARG A 97 -10.84 -4.63 6.09
N THR A 98 -11.20 -5.80 6.61
CA THR A 98 -11.10 -7.07 5.87
C THR A 98 -12.37 -7.31 5.08
N TYR A 99 -12.23 -7.68 3.80
CA TYR A 99 -13.34 -8.10 2.96
C TYR A 99 -13.30 -9.62 2.78
N SER A 100 -14.46 -10.24 2.58
CA SER A 100 -14.52 -11.65 2.17
C SER A 100 -13.84 -11.81 0.80
N PRO A 101 -13.08 -12.91 0.57
CA PRO A 101 -12.51 -13.18 -0.74
C PRO A 101 -13.59 -13.15 -1.82
N LEU A 102 -13.28 -12.49 -2.93
CA LEU A 102 -14.16 -12.47 -4.09
C LEU A 102 -14.03 -13.83 -4.80
N ASP A 103 -15.16 -14.52 -4.87
CA ASP A 103 -15.34 -15.69 -5.71
C ASP A 103 -15.90 -15.23 -7.06
N THR A 104 -15.25 -15.63 -8.16
CA THR A 104 -15.87 -15.50 -9.47
C THR A 104 -16.55 -16.82 -9.76
N ASN A 105 -17.87 -16.81 -9.86
CA ASN A 105 -18.79 -17.96 -9.99
C ASN A 105 -18.45 -19.03 -11.08
N GLU A 106 -17.34 -18.91 -11.79
CA GLU A 106 -16.90 -19.75 -12.91
C GLU A 106 -15.43 -20.19 -12.78
N SER A 107 -14.71 -19.80 -11.72
CA SER A 107 -13.28 -20.12 -11.63
C SER A 107 -12.85 -20.48 -10.22
N GLU A 108 -12.05 -21.53 -10.12
CA GLU A 108 -11.54 -22.09 -8.87
C GLU A 108 -10.65 -21.16 -8.03
N TRP A 109 -10.29 -20.00 -8.56
CA TRP A 109 -9.39 -19.04 -7.92
C TRP A 109 -10.17 -17.98 -7.12
N GLN A 110 -9.48 -17.39 -6.16
CA GLN A 110 -10.00 -16.38 -5.26
C GLN A 110 -9.16 -15.10 -5.34
N ILE A 111 -9.79 -13.96 -5.09
CA ILE A 111 -9.10 -12.68 -4.94
C ILE A 111 -9.37 -12.13 -3.54
N SER A 112 -8.30 -11.86 -2.79
CA SER A 112 -8.39 -11.20 -1.49
C SER A 112 -8.32 -9.68 -1.63
N GLN A 113 -9.05 -8.97 -0.78
CA GLN A 113 -8.96 -7.53 -0.67
C GLN A 113 -8.96 -7.09 0.79
N ILE A 114 -8.14 -6.10 1.12
CA ILE A 114 -8.16 -5.41 2.42
C ILE A 114 -8.10 -3.89 2.24
N GLY A 115 -8.87 -3.17 3.05
CA GLY A 115 -8.91 -1.72 3.10
C GLY A 115 -8.08 -1.17 4.25
N LEU A 116 -7.51 0.01 4.08
CA LEU A 116 -6.84 0.79 5.11
C LEU A 116 -7.44 2.20 5.15
N GLN A 117 -7.90 2.61 6.32
CA GLN A 117 -8.46 3.94 6.54
C GLN A 117 -8.04 4.50 7.89
N PHE A 118 -7.40 5.66 7.89
CA PHE A 118 -7.03 6.39 9.11
C PHE A 118 -6.85 7.88 8.85
N LEU A 119 -6.85 8.67 9.92
CA LEU A 119 -6.54 10.10 9.88
C LEU A 119 -5.03 10.28 9.90
N VAL A 120 -4.48 11.00 8.92
CA VAL A 120 -3.04 11.24 8.84
C VAL A 120 -2.62 12.23 9.93
N THR A 121 -1.61 11.87 10.70
CA THR A 121 -1.07 12.66 11.81
C THR A 121 0.44 12.85 11.64
N HIS A 122 1.05 13.76 12.41
CA HIS A 122 2.48 14.06 12.30
C HIS A 122 3.40 12.85 12.49
N GLU A 123 3.04 11.91 13.38
CA GLU A 123 3.77 10.66 13.65
C GLU A 123 3.84 9.71 12.44
N HIS A 124 2.93 9.86 11.47
CA HIS A 124 2.92 9.06 10.25
C HIS A 124 3.95 9.53 9.23
N PHE A 125 4.53 10.72 9.36
CA PHE A 125 5.53 11.23 8.44
C PHE A 125 6.94 11.07 9.03
N ALA A 126 7.71 10.12 8.48
CA ALA A 126 9.14 10.00 8.74
C ALA A 126 9.89 10.77 7.66
N GLU A 127 10.65 11.80 8.04
CA GLU A 127 11.40 12.66 7.10
C GLU A 127 10.49 13.26 6.00
N GLY A 128 9.23 13.59 6.36
CA GLY A 128 8.25 14.15 5.43
C GLY A 128 7.64 13.14 4.45
N LYS A 129 7.87 11.83 4.64
CA LYS A 129 7.32 10.76 3.82
C LYS A 129 6.48 9.79 4.65
N LEU A 130 5.36 9.37 4.07
CA LEU A 130 4.52 8.30 4.59
C LEU A 130 4.68 7.09 3.68
N LYS A 131 5.16 5.97 4.23
CA LYS A 131 5.32 4.69 3.51
C LYS A 131 4.22 3.72 3.89
N ILE A 132 3.59 3.13 2.89
CA ILE A 132 2.55 2.12 3.05
C ILE A 132 2.98 0.87 2.30
N ARG A 133 2.96 -0.27 2.98
CA ARG A 133 3.27 -1.58 2.38
C ARG A 133 2.12 -2.54 2.58
N CYS A 134 1.73 -3.24 1.52
CA CYS A 134 0.81 -4.36 1.57
C CYS A 134 1.58 -5.64 1.26
N SER A 135 1.40 -6.68 2.07
CA SER A 135 2.02 -8.00 1.86
C SER A 135 0.94 -9.05 1.63
N ALA A 136 1.19 -9.97 0.69
CA ALA A 136 0.38 -11.13 0.40
C ALA A 136 1.16 -12.40 0.75
N SER A 137 0.48 -13.35 1.40
CA SER A 137 1.08 -14.62 1.81
C SER A 137 0.12 -15.79 1.61
N ILE A 138 0.66 -16.95 1.24
CA ILE A 138 -0.07 -18.23 1.17
C ILE A 138 0.83 -19.29 1.83
N TYR A 139 0.39 -19.81 2.97
CA TYR A 139 1.18 -20.67 3.84
C TYR A 139 2.60 -20.13 4.03
N ASP A 140 3.60 -21.00 4.00
CA ASP A 140 5.04 -20.69 4.08
C ASP A 140 5.75 -20.71 2.70
N ILE A 141 4.99 -20.91 1.62
CA ILE A 141 5.54 -21.11 0.25
C ILE A 141 5.43 -19.87 -0.65
N TYR A 142 4.62 -18.88 -0.28
CA TYR A 142 4.48 -17.64 -1.04
C TYR A 142 4.46 -16.41 -0.14
N TRP A 143 5.31 -15.43 -0.46
CA TRP A 143 5.38 -14.14 0.19
C TRP A 143 5.79 -13.06 -0.80
N GLN A 144 4.94 -12.06 -1.02
CA GLN A 144 5.22 -10.90 -1.87
C GLN A 144 4.69 -9.62 -1.24
N SER A 145 5.32 -8.48 -1.53
CA SER A 145 4.85 -7.21 -0.99
C SER A 145 5.05 -6.05 -1.96
N THR A 146 4.13 -5.10 -1.90
CA THR A 146 4.19 -3.84 -2.66
C THR A 146 4.24 -2.69 -1.67
N GLU A 147 5.22 -1.80 -1.85
CA GLU A 147 5.40 -0.60 -1.05
C GLU A 147 5.22 0.65 -1.91
N VAL A 148 4.47 1.61 -1.39
CA VAL A 148 4.21 2.90 -2.01
C VAL A 148 4.46 4.01 -1.00
N SER A 149 4.91 5.17 -1.46
CA SER A 149 5.19 6.31 -0.60
C SER A 149 4.52 7.58 -1.11
N THR A 150 4.15 8.46 -0.19
CA THR A 150 3.56 9.78 -0.46
C THR A 150 4.25 10.84 0.39
N GLU A 151 4.26 12.07 -0.08
CA GLU A 151 4.92 13.20 0.59
C GLU A 151 3.93 14.00 1.45
N GLU A 152 4.43 14.59 2.52
CA GLU A 152 3.68 15.56 3.31
C GLU A 152 3.46 16.85 2.50
N ASP A 153 2.22 17.33 2.43
CA ASP A 153 1.90 18.63 1.84
C ASP A 153 2.20 19.75 2.84
N ARG A 154 3.49 20.10 2.96
CA ARG A 154 3.92 21.24 3.77
C ARG A 154 3.76 22.55 3.01
N PRO A 155 3.17 23.60 3.62
CA PRO A 155 3.16 24.92 3.03
C PRO A 155 4.60 25.40 2.81
N ARG A 156 4.92 25.83 1.57
CA ARG A 156 6.20 26.44 1.27
C ARG A 156 6.29 27.76 2.03
N VAL A 157 7.18 27.85 3.00
CA VAL A 157 7.53 29.14 3.62
C VAL A 157 8.30 29.94 2.58
N ILE A 158 7.64 30.92 1.96
CA ILE A 158 8.31 31.90 1.12
C ILE A 158 9.00 32.87 2.07
N HIS A 159 10.33 32.75 2.18
CA HIS A 159 11.12 33.80 2.82
C HIS A 159 11.08 35.04 1.91
N TYR A 160 10.26 36.02 2.30
CA TYR A 160 10.38 37.37 1.75
C TYR A 160 11.66 37.97 2.34
N GLU A 161 12.73 38.00 1.55
CA GLU A 161 13.84 38.90 1.83
C GLU A 161 13.32 40.34 1.65
N PRO A 162 13.37 41.19 2.69
CA PRO A 162 13.03 42.59 2.51
C PRO A 162 14.04 43.18 1.51
N ALA A 163 13.52 43.77 0.42
CA ALA A 163 14.34 44.56 -0.48
C ALA A 163 15.07 45.62 0.35
N ALA A 164 16.40 45.61 0.28
CA ALA A 164 17.26 46.51 1.04
C ALA A 164 16.72 47.94 0.95
N THR A 165 16.34 48.52 2.08
CA THR A 165 15.98 49.92 2.16
C THR A 165 17.28 50.71 2.01
N ILE A 166 17.46 51.43 0.89
CA ILE A 166 18.55 52.38 0.76
C ILE A 166 18.34 53.44 1.85
N VAL A 167 19.15 53.38 2.90
CA VAL A 167 19.25 54.43 3.91
C VAL A 167 20.15 55.52 3.33
N GLY A 168 19.55 56.47 2.63
CA GLY A 168 20.21 57.70 2.24
C GLY A 168 20.39 58.60 3.46
N ILE A 169 21.59 58.66 4.02
CA ILE A 169 22.00 59.71 4.95
C ILE A 169 22.90 60.73 4.21
N ASN A 170 22.37 61.94 4.00
CA ASN A 170 23.01 63.19 4.42
C ASN A 170 22.10 64.39 4.08
N TYR A 171 21.75 65.13 5.13
CA TYR A 171 20.99 66.39 5.07
C TYR A 171 21.88 67.54 4.58
N LEU A 172 21.29 68.48 3.82
CA LEU A 172 21.18 69.93 4.14
C LEU A 172 21.14 70.78 2.86
N GLN A 173 19.96 71.32 2.54
CA GLN A 173 19.79 72.72 2.12
C GLN A 173 18.30 73.12 2.18
N PRO A 174 17.91 74.18 2.92
CA PRO A 174 16.57 74.76 2.91
C PRO A 174 16.35 75.72 1.71
N PRO A 175 15.09 76.12 1.42
CA PRO A 175 14.58 76.26 0.06
C PRO A 175 14.57 77.71 -0.47
N PRO A 176 14.30 77.92 -1.77
CA PRO A 176 13.56 79.08 -2.23
C PRO A 176 12.14 78.68 -2.65
N ASN A 177 11.19 79.34 -1.99
CA ASN A 177 9.78 79.54 -2.32
C ASN A 177 9.44 79.47 -3.82
N PHE A 178 8.26 78.94 -4.19
CA PHE A 178 7.09 79.75 -4.56
C PHE A 178 5.95 78.88 -5.14
N GLN A 179 4.78 79.03 -4.51
CA GLN A 179 3.40 79.00 -5.04
C GLN A 179 2.74 77.71 -5.54
N THR A 180 1.92 77.16 -4.63
CA THR A 180 0.46 77.00 -4.74
C THR A 180 -0.18 76.83 -6.11
N GLY A 181 -0.86 75.70 -6.29
CA GLY A 181 -1.89 75.54 -7.32
C GLY A 181 -2.55 74.17 -7.27
N GLN A 182 -3.50 73.96 -6.34
CA GLN A 182 -4.46 72.88 -6.48
C GLN A 182 -5.32 73.12 -7.74
N LYS A 183 -5.46 72.11 -8.60
CA LYS A 183 -6.73 71.88 -9.29
C LYS A 183 -6.96 70.38 -9.46
N LYS A 184 -8.15 69.98 -8.99
CA LYS A 184 -8.70 68.63 -8.94
C LYS A 184 -9.49 68.36 -10.25
N PRO A 185 -10.12 67.18 -10.40
CA PRO A 185 -10.10 66.33 -11.59
C PRO A 185 -11.21 66.67 -12.59
N ASP A 186 -11.16 66.08 -13.79
CA ASP A 186 -12.24 65.23 -14.34
C ASP A 186 -12.10 65.04 -15.85
N GLY A 187 -12.44 63.83 -16.29
CA GLY A 187 -13.46 63.67 -17.33
C GLY A 187 -13.04 63.73 -18.80
N GLN A 188 -13.05 62.52 -19.39
CA GLN A 188 -13.71 62.17 -20.66
C GLN A 188 -13.17 62.62 -22.04
N VAL A 189 -12.95 61.57 -22.86
CA VAL A 189 -13.46 61.31 -24.23
C VAL A 189 -12.90 62.14 -25.40
N GLY A 190 -12.44 61.43 -26.45
CA GLY A 190 -12.41 61.99 -27.81
C GLY A 190 -11.47 61.33 -28.82
N VAL A 191 -11.93 60.23 -29.42
CA VAL A 191 -11.74 59.74 -30.80
C VAL A 191 -10.80 60.53 -31.75
N LYS A 192 -9.77 59.85 -32.29
CA LYS A 192 -9.67 59.47 -33.71
C LYS A 192 -8.71 58.30 -33.89
#